data_AF-A0A0D0D2U7-F1
#
_entry.id   AF-A0A0D0D2U7-F1
#
_cell.length_a   1.000
_cell.length_b   1.000
_cell.length_c   1.000
_cell.angle_alpha   90.00
_cell.angle_beta   90.00
_cell.angle_gamma   90.00
#
_symmetry.space_group_name_H-M   'P 1'
#
loop_
_entity.id
_entity.type
_entity.pdbx_description
1 polymer ?
#
loop_
_entity_poly.entity_id
_entity_poly.type
_entity_poly.pdbx_seq_one_letter_code
_entity_poly.pdbx_strand_id
1 'polypeptide(L)'
;MEGAMPLILAWQLDAEEMGRFTKDEWVKGTSKLKISSLPPLFAALSDLENLLVLGKSPLKSSSKTDPYDRGNYLSYTKNVQGSFQVLYMFCFNLAKPEQSRNIDMETSTALWSVILAPKYPVMQEVIEFIGEKEGVYKATNKDLWTMMLEFCRTVRPDLQDYESDGAWPTLLDDFVAWKKAKSS
;
A
#
# COMPACT_ATOMS: atom_id res chain seq x y z
N MET A 1 -16.13 -5.67 -0.95
CA MET A 1 -15.01 -4.72 -1.12
C MET A 1 -13.91 -5.50 -1.80
N GLU A 2 -13.37 -4.97 -2.89
CA GLU A 2 -12.27 -5.56 -3.64
C GLU A 2 -11.08 -4.59 -3.62
N GLY A 3 -9.92 -5.04 -4.11
CA GLY A 3 -8.73 -4.20 -4.19
C GLY A 3 -8.23 -3.75 -2.82
N ALA A 4 -7.84 -2.48 -2.72
CA ALA A 4 -7.21 -1.92 -1.53
C ALA A 4 -8.21 -1.41 -0.49
N MET A 5 -9.51 -1.32 -0.83
CA MET A 5 -10.55 -0.81 0.06
C MET A 5 -10.60 -1.50 1.44
N PRO A 6 -10.48 -2.84 1.58
CA PRO A 6 -10.45 -3.46 2.90
C PRO A 6 -9.27 -3.00 3.77
N LEU A 7 -8.09 -2.80 3.17
CA LEU A 7 -6.90 -2.32 3.87
C LEU A 7 -7.03 -0.85 4.26
N ILE A 8 -7.61 -0.03 3.39
CA ILE A 8 -7.92 1.38 3.68
C ILE A 8 -8.95 1.48 4.80
N LEU A 9 -9.98 0.62 4.81
CA LEU A 9 -10.95 0.57 5.89
C LEU A 9 -10.26 0.20 7.21
N ALA A 10 -9.47 -0.87 7.23
CA ALA A 10 -8.70 -1.26 8.41
C ALA A 10 -7.83 -0.10 8.92
N TRP A 11 -7.18 0.64 8.02
CA TRP A 11 -6.39 1.82 8.37
C TRP A 11 -7.24 2.96 8.94
N GLN A 12 -8.41 3.26 8.36
CA GLN A 12 -9.28 4.32 8.86
C GLN A 12 -9.93 4.00 10.21
N LEU A 13 -10.08 2.71 10.52
CA LEU A 13 -10.60 2.22 11.81
C LEU A 13 -9.50 2.03 12.87
N ASP A 14 -8.23 2.30 12.54
CA ASP A 14 -7.07 2.02 13.38
C ASP A 14 -7.04 0.53 13.84
N ALA A 15 -7.36 -0.39 12.92
CA ALA A 15 -7.52 -1.81 13.25
C ALA A 15 -6.21 -2.47 13.70
N GLU A 16 -6.28 -3.30 14.73
CA GLU A 16 -5.12 -4.00 15.30
C GLU A 16 -4.90 -5.40 14.71
N GLU A 17 -5.94 -6.05 14.20
CA GLU A 17 -5.83 -7.39 13.59
C GLU A 17 -6.41 -7.47 12.18
N MET A 18 -5.71 -8.19 11.31
CA MET A 18 -6.16 -8.48 9.96
C MET A 18 -7.40 -9.37 9.94
N GLY A 19 -8.40 -8.99 9.15
CA GLY A 19 -9.58 -9.82 8.89
C GLY A 19 -10.69 -9.73 9.94
N ARG A 20 -10.51 -8.96 11.02
CA ARG A 20 -11.56 -8.71 12.02
C ARG A 20 -11.55 -7.26 12.51
N PHE A 21 -12.71 -6.77 12.96
CA PHE A 21 -12.82 -5.48 13.66
C PHE A 21 -13.60 -5.68 14.94
N THR A 22 -13.12 -5.09 16.02
CA THR A 22 -13.85 -4.95 17.28
C THR A 22 -14.98 -3.93 17.13
N LYS A 23 -15.98 -4.02 18.01
CA LYS A 23 -17.06 -3.03 18.06
C LYS A 23 -16.52 -1.62 18.32
N ASP A 24 -15.50 -1.50 19.16
CA ASP A 24 -14.94 -0.20 19.56
C ASP A 24 -14.17 0.45 18.42
N GLU A 25 -13.34 -0.30 17.67
CA GLU A 25 -12.68 0.18 16.45
C GLU A 25 -13.71 0.68 15.43
N TRP A 26 -14.76 -0.11 15.19
CA TRP A 26 -15.83 0.26 14.26
C TRP A 26 -16.54 1.55 14.68
N VAL A 27 -17.00 1.64 15.93
CA VAL A 27 -17.74 2.80 16.44
C VAL A 27 -16.85 4.05 16.46
N LYS A 28 -15.62 3.94 16.94
CA LYS A 28 -14.65 5.04 16.98
C LYS A 28 -14.34 5.55 15.58
N GLY A 29 -14.01 4.64 14.65
CA GLY A 29 -13.63 5.00 13.29
C GLY A 29 -14.80 5.60 12.49
N THR A 30 -15.97 5.00 12.53
CA THR A 30 -17.17 5.54 11.84
C THR A 30 -17.62 6.88 12.43
N SER A 31 -17.49 7.08 13.74
CA SER A 31 -17.73 8.38 14.39
C SER A 31 -16.73 9.45 13.95
N LYS A 32 -15.43 9.11 13.87
CA LYS A 32 -14.36 9.99 13.36
C LYS A 32 -14.58 10.39 11.90
N LEU A 33 -15.11 9.46 11.09
CA LEU A 33 -15.48 9.70 9.69
C LEU A 33 -16.84 10.42 9.56
N LYS A 34 -17.61 10.52 10.65
CA LYS A 34 -19.00 11.04 10.67
C LYS A 34 -19.91 10.32 9.69
N ILE A 35 -19.76 9.00 9.60
CA ILE A 35 -20.52 8.15 8.67
C ILE A 35 -21.53 7.32 9.45
N SER A 36 -22.79 7.41 9.05
CA SER A 36 -23.92 6.72 9.71
C SER A 36 -24.52 5.58 8.87
N SER A 37 -24.04 5.36 7.64
CA SER A 37 -24.50 4.29 6.77
C SER A 37 -23.39 3.81 5.82
N LEU A 38 -23.60 2.65 5.19
CA LEU A 38 -22.60 2.04 4.32
C LEU A 38 -22.31 2.81 3.02
N PRO A 39 -23.29 3.39 2.29
CA PRO A 39 -22.98 4.06 1.02
C PRO A 39 -21.97 5.22 1.13
N PRO A 40 -22.08 6.13 2.12
CA PRO A 40 -21.04 7.14 2.39
C PRO A 40 -19.68 6.54 2.73
N LEU A 41 -19.64 5.40 3.45
CA LEU A 41 -18.40 4.68 3.76
C LEU A 41 -17.72 4.21 2.49
N PHE A 42 -18.46 3.54 1.61
CA PHE A 42 -17.93 3.08 0.32
C PHE A 42 -17.43 4.23 -0.54
N ALA A 43 -18.16 5.35 -0.59
CA ALA A 43 -17.71 6.54 -1.30
C ALA A 43 -16.38 7.06 -0.73
N ALA A 44 -16.26 7.18 0.60
CA ALA A 44 -15.03 7.63 1.25
C ALA A 44 -13.84 6.70 0.99
N LEU A 45 -14.04 5.38 1.07
CA LEU A 45 -13.00 4.39 0.81
C LEU A 45 -12.55 4.41 -0.66
N SER A 46 -13.50 4.50 -1.59
CA SER A 46 -13.19 4.58 -3.02
C SER A 46 -12.42 5.85 -3.36
N ASP A 47 -12.80 6.99 -2.77
CA ASP A 47 -12.09 8.25 -2.96
C ASP A 47 -10.65 8.18 -2.42
N LEU A 48 -10.44 7.54 -1.27
CA LEU A 48 -9.11 7.28 -0.72
C LEU A 48 -8.28 6.31 -1.57
N GLU A 49 -8.88 5.25 -2.10
CA GLU A 49 -8.21 4.30 -3.00
C GLU A 49 -7.76 5.00 -4.28
N ASN A 50 -8.65 5.80 -4.88
CA ASN A 50 -8.35 6.61 -6.05
C ASN A 50 -7.16 7.54 -5.80
N LEU A 51 -7.14 8.23 -4.65
CA LEU A 51 -6.10 9.20 -4.29
C LEU A 51 -4.76 8.53 -3.96
N LEU A 52 -4.79 7.53 -3.07
CA LEU A 52 -3.58 7.00 -2.43
C LEU A 52 -2.98 5.85 -3.23
N VAL A 53 -3.82 4.92 -3.71
CA VAL A 53 -3.39 3.66 -4.33
C VAL A 53 -3.38 3.73 -5.84
N LEU A 54 -4.37 4.38 -6.47
CA LEU A 54 -4.43 4.49 -7.95
C LEU A 54 -3.75 5.75 -8.50
N GLY A 55 -3.31 6.66 -7.63
CA GLY A 55 -2.63 7.89 -8.03
C GLY A 55 -3.48 8.86 -8.85
N LYS A 56 -4.80 8.80 -8.75
CA LYS A 56 -5.72 9.72 -9.42
C LYS A 56 -5.68 11.11 -8.77
N SER A 57 -6.00 12.12 -9.56
CA SER A 57 -6.08 13.50 -9.09
C SER A 57 -7.07 13.65 -7.92
N PRO A 58 -6.75 14.49 -6.91
CA PRO A 58 -7.67 14.76 -5.82
C PRO A 58 -9.02 15.27 -6.29
N LEU A 59 -10.07 14.92 -5.56
CA LEU A 59 -11.38 15.53 -5.77
C LEU A 59 -11.32 17.05 -5.55
N LYS A 60 -12.15 17.77 -6.31
CA LYS A 60 -12.33 19.22 -6.14
C LYS A 60 -12.97 19.53 -4.77
N SER A 61 -12.91 20.80 -4.38
CA SER A 61 -13.34 21.25 -3.04
C SER A 61 -14.73 20.76 -2.65
N SER A 62 -14.95 20.62 -1.34
CA SER A 62 -16.21 20.09 -0.80
C SER A 62 -17.43 20.93 -1.20
N SER A 63 -18.52 20.24 -1.53
CA SER A 63 -19.85 20.77 -1.76
C SER A 63 -20.79 20.37 -0.63
N LYS A 64 -21.85 21.16 -0.38
CA LYS A 64 -22.93 20.79 0.57
C LYS A 64 -23.67 19.50 0.20
N THR A 65 -23.50 19.02 -1.03
CA THR A 65 -24.14 17.81 -1.57
C THR A 65 -23.22 16.59 -1.53
N ASP A 66 -22.05 16.68 -0.89
CA ASP A 66 -21.13 15.55 -0.83
C ASP A 66 -21.71 14.38 -0.03
N PRO A 67 -21.44 13.14 -0.45
CA PRO A 67 -22.01 11.95 0.19
C PRO A 67 -21.48 11.70 1.62
N TYR A 68 -20.37 12.33 2.00
CA TYR A 68 -19.74 12.20 3.33
C TYR A 68 -18.90 13.45 3.68
N ASP A 69 -18.47 13.59 4.94
CA ASP A 69 -17.56 14.65 5.37
C ASP A 69 -16.13 14.41 4.83
N ARG A 70 -15.71 15.24 3.88
CA ARG A 70 -14.39 15.15 3.23
C ARG A 70 -13.24 15.74 4.04
N GLY A 71 -13.44 16.21 5.27
CA GLY A 71 -12.40 16.84 6.09
C GLY A 71 -11.15 15.96 6.24
N ASN A 72 -11.34 14.69 6.58
CA ASN A 72 -10.22 13.73 6.68
C ASN A 72 -9.58 13.48 5.30
N TYR A 73 -10.38 13.27 4.25
CA TYR A 73 -9.89 13.09 2.89
C TYR A 73 -8.98 14.25 2.44
N LEU A 74 -9.44 15.49 2.63
CA LEU A 74 -8.70 16.71 2.27
C LEU A 74 -7.43 16.91 3.11
N SER A 75 -7.32 16.28 4.28
CA SER A 75 -6.08 16.29 5.04
C SER A 75 -4.99 15.47 4.34
N TYR A 76 -5.35 14.35 3.74
CA TYR A 76 -4.42 13.47 3.03
C TYR A 76 -3.96 14.06 1.69
N THR A 77 -4.78 14.90 1.05
CA THR A 77 -4.40 15.56 -0.21
C THR A 77 -3.27 16.57 -0.04
N LYS A 78 -3.05 17.09 1.18
CA LYS A 78 -1.95 18.03 1.49
C LYS A 78 -0.56 17.41 1.35
N ASN A 79 -0.45 16.11 1.62
CA ASN A 79 0.77 15.34 1.41
C ASN A 79 0.39 13.90 1.07
N VAL A 80 0.06 13.67 -0.21
CA VAL A 80 -0.39 12.36 -0.70
C VAL A 80 0.70 11.30 -0.52
N GLN A 81 1.97 11.64 -0.80
CA GLN A 81 3.08 10.71 -0.67
C GLN A 81 3.31 10.27 0.79
N GLY A 82 3.31 11.22 1.73
CA GLY A 82 3.44 10.93 3.15
C GLY A 82 2.23 10.16 3.69
N SER A 83 1.02 10.53 3.27
CA SER A 83 -0.21 9.82 3.66
C SER A 83 -0.20 8.37 3.17
N PHE A 84 0.22 8.15 1.92
CA PHE A 84 0.39 6.80 1.38
C PHE A 84 1.47 6.01 2.14
N GLN A 85 2.58 6.65 2.52
CA GLN A 85 3.63 5.98 3.30
C GLN A 85 3.11 5.52 4.67
N VAL A 86 2.24 6.31 5.32
CA VAL A 86 1.59 5.89 6.56
C VAL A 86 0.69 4.66 6.35
N LEU A 87 -0.16 4.68 5.31
CA LEU A 87 -0.97 3.50 4.94
C LEU A 87 -0.09 2.28 4.62
N TYR A 88 0.98 2.46 3.86
CA TYR A 88 1.89 1.41 3.46
C TYR A 88 2.58 0.75 4.67
N MET A 89 3.02 1.56 5.64
CA MET A 89 3.60 1.04 6.89
C MET A 89 2.54 0.42 7.81
N PHE A 90 1.31 0.94 7.80
CA PHE A 90 0.20 0.33 8.50
C PHE A 90 -0.08 -1.10 7.99
N CYS A 91 -0.12 -1.32 6.68
CA CYS A 91 -0.30 -2.66 6.10
C CYS A 91 0.76 -3.66 6.57
N PHE A 92 2.02 -3.23 6.66
CA PHE A 92 3.08 -4.09 7.22
C PHE A 92 2.79 -4.45 8.68
N ASN A 93 2.47 -3.48 9.52
CA ASN A 93 2.22 -3.74 10.93
C ASN A 93 0.96 -4.60 11.15
N LEU A 94 -0.07 -4.41 10.34
CA LEU A 94 -1.32 -5.18 10.39
C LEU A 94 -1.10 -6.65 10.03
N ALA A 95 -0.28 -6.93 9.02
CA ALA A 95 -0.02 -8.28 8.55
C ALA A 95 1.11 -9.00 9.32
N LYS A 96 1.99 -8.25 9.99
CA LYS A 96 3.10 -8.80 10.76
C LYS A 96 2.60 -9.48 12.04
N PRO A 97 2.84 -10.79 12.23
CA PRO A 97 2.50 -11.46 13.49
C PRO A 97 3.16 -10.78 14.70
N GLU A 98 2.48 -10.79 15.85
CA GLU A 98 2.91 -10.06 17.05
C GLU A 98 4.35 -10.44 17.48
N GLN A 99 4.66 -11.74 17.45
CA GLN A 99 5.96 -12.30 17.85
C GLN A 99 7.02 -12.25 16.74
N SER A 100 6.66 -11.84 15.53
CA SER A 100 7.54 -11.78 14.37
C SER A 100 8.00 -10.36 14.07
N ARG A 101 9.18 -10.22 13.49
CA ARG A 101 9.67 -8.97 12.87
C ARG A 101 9.41 -8.92 11.36
N ASN A 102 8.90 -10.02 10.80
CA ASN A 102 8.76 -10.23 9.38
C ASN A 102 7.35 -10.70 9.03
N ILE A 103 6.97 -10.45 7.78
CA ILE A 103 5.81 -11.05 7.12
C ILE A 103 6.36 -12.12 6.16
N ASP A 104 5.65 -13.21 5.93
CA ASP A 104 6.04 -14.17 4.90
C ASP A 104 5.97 -13.54 3.49
N MET A 105 6.71 -14.12 2.55
CA MET A 105 6.82 -13.54 1.21
C MET A 105 5.50 -13.58 0.43
N GLU A 106 4.68 -14.61 0.63
CA GLU A 106 3.36 -14.75 -0.03
C GLU A 106 2.41 -13.62 0.39
N THR A 107 2.31 -13.34 1.69
CA THR A 107 1.53 -12.21 2.20
C THR A 107 2.11 -10.88 1.73
N SER A 108 3.44 -10.77 1.63
CA SER A 108 4.10 -9.55 1.13
C SER A 108 3.73 -9.26 -0.32
N THR A 109 3.83 -10.26 -1.21
CA THR A 109 3.50 -10.11 -2.63
C THR A 109 2.00 -9.90 -2.84
N ALA A 110 1.14 -10.56 -2.05
CA ALA A 110 -0.30 -10.31 -2.05
C ALA A 110 -0.62 -8.84 -1.71
N LEU A 111 -0.05 -8.30 -0.63
CA LEU A 111 -0.24 -6.88 -0.28
C LEU A 111 0.31 -5.95 -1.36
N TRP A 112 1.53 -6.19 -1.87
CA TRP A 112 2.13 -5.37 -2.92
C TRP A 112 1.31 -5.36 -4.21
N SER A 113 0.70 -6.49 -4.59
CA SER A 113 -0.19 -6.58 -5.75
C SER A 113 -1.41 -5.67 -5.65
N VAL A 114 -1.84 -5.38 -4.41
CA VAL A 114 -3.03 -4.57 -4.13
C VAL A 114 -2.68 -3.10 -3.91
N ILE A 115 -1.56 -2.80 -3.23
CA ILE A 115 -1.26 -1.42 -2.78
C ILE A 115 -0.17 -0.71 -3.60
N LEU A 116 0.71 -1.45 -4.29
CA LEU A 116 1.78 -0.86 -5.11
C LEU A 116 1.58 -1.09 -6.62
N ALA A 117 1.28 -2.33 -7.03
CA ALA A 117 1.16 -2.68 -8.44
C ALA A 117 0.16 -1.84 -9.25
N PRO A 118 -0.98 -1.38 -8.68
CA PRO A 118 -1.91 -0.53 -9.44
C PRO A 118 -1.33 0.84 -9.85
N LYS A 119 -0.27 1.31 -9.16
CA LYS A 119 0.37 2.61 -9.42
C LYS A 119 1.76 2.50 -10.02
N TYR A 120 2.51 1.46 -9.66
CA TYR A 120 3.90 1.28 -10.05
C TYR A 120 4.02 0.04 -10.95
N PRO A 121 4.10 0.19 -12.29
CA PRO A 121 4.14 -0.93 -13.22
C PRO A 121 5.26 -1.94 -12.93
N VAL A 122 6.41 -1.46 -12.44
CA VAL A 122 7.57 -2.30 -12.08
C VAL A 122 7.22 -3.37 -11.03
N MET A 123 6.23 -3.13 -10.18
CA MET A 123 5.87 -4.09 -9.15
C MET A 123 5.24 -5.36 -9.69
N GLN A 124 4.60 -5.31 -10.86
CA GLN A 124 4.11 -6.53 -11.49
C GLN A 124 5.28 -7.46 -11.86
N GLU A 125 6.38 -6.88 -12.37
CA GLU A 125 7.60 -7.61 -12.72
C GLU A 125 8.35 -8.08 -11.48
N VAL A 126 8.37 -7.29 -10.40
CA VAL A 126 8.96 -7.73 -9.11
C VAL A 126 8.21 -8.95 -8.55
N ILE A 127 6.87 -8.93 -8.60
CA ILE A 127 6.05 -10.06 -8.15
C ILE A 127 6.28 -11.30 -9.03
N GLU A 128 6.38 -11.12 -10.34
CA GLU A 128 6.74 -12.20 -11.29
C GLU A 128 8.11 -12.79 -10.95
N PHE A 129 9.12 -11.94 -10.76
CA PHE A 129 10.47 -12.34 -10.38
C PHE A 129 10.50 -13.15 -9.08
N ILE A 130 9.81 -12.68 -8.03
CA ILE A 130 9.72 -13.40 -6.75
C ILE A 130 9.06 -14.77 -6.96
N GLY A 131 8.05 -14.85 -7.82
CA GLY A 131 7.39 -16.11 -8.21
C GLY A 131 8.32 -17.07 -8.95
N GLU A 132 9.14 -16.60 -9.88
CA GLU A 132 10.16 -17.43 -10.56
C GLU A 132 11.27 -17.91 -9.61
N LYS A 133 11.49 -17.21 -8.50
CA LYS A 133 12.46 -17.53 -7.45
C LYS A 133 11.79 -18.14 -6.22
N GLU A 134 10.75 -18.94 -6.43
CA GLU A 134 10.00 -19.60 -5.36
C GLU A 134 10.94 -20.29 -4.35
N GLY A 135 10.70 -20.04 -3.06
CA GLY A 135 11.48 -20.62 -1.95
C GLY A 135 12.84 -19.95 -1.67
N VAL A 136 13.33 -19.07 -2.56
CA VAL A 136 14.57 -18.31 -2.33
C VAL A 136 14.34 -17.20 -1.31
N TYR A 137 13.33 -16.35 -1.55
CA TYR A 137 12.95 -15.29 -0.61
C TYR A 137 11.76 -15.73 0.22
N LYS A 138 11.96 -15.87 1.54
CA LYS A 138 10.95 -16.48 2.43
C LYS A 138 10.12 -15.47 3.21
N ALA A 139 10.67 -14.28 3.44
CA ALA A 139 10.05 -13.29 4.31
C ALA A 139 10.52 -11.89 3.97
N THR A 140 9.69 -10.91 4.32
CA THR A 140 9.97 -9.49 4.20
C THR A 140 10.09 -8.88 5.60
N ASN A 141 11.24 -8.29 5.88
CA ASN A 141 11.45 -7.47 7.08
C ASN A 141 11.03 -6.02 6.81
N LYS A 142 11.05 -5.18 7.86
CA LYS A 142 10.66 -3.76 7.74
C LYS A 142 11.52 -2.97 6.75
N ASP A 143 12.80 -3.31 6.66
CA ASP A 143 13.76 -2.62 5.80
C ASP A 143 13.46 -2.88 4.32
N LEU A 144 13.39 -4.14 3.91
CA LEU A 144 13.01 -4.54 2.56
C LEU A 144 11.63 -4.00 2.18
N TRP A 145 10.65 -4.04 3.09
CA TRP A 145 9.34 -3.43 2.87
C TRP A 145 9.46 -1.94 2.54
N THR A 146 10.21 -1.20 3.35
CA THR A 146 10.40 0.25 3.16
C THR A 146 11.14 0.55 1.87
N MET A 147 12.22 -0.19 1.59
CA MET A 147 13.03 -0.04 0.39
C MET A 147 12.30 -0.42 -0.89
N MET A 148 11.34 -1.35 -0.85
CA MET A 148 10.48 -1.66 -2.00
C MET A 148 9.68 -0.43 -2.46
N LEU A 149 9.11 0.33 -1.52
CA LEU A 149 8.38 1.57 -1.85
C LEU A 149 9.32 2.65 -2.38
N GLU A 150 10.52 2.76 -1.81
CA GLU A 150 11.51 3.72 -2.29
C GLU A 150 11.94 3.39 -3.72
N PHE A 151 12.23 2.11 -3.99
CA PHE A 151 12.56 1.61 -5.33
C PHE A 151 11.46 1.97 -6.34
N CYS A 152 10.19 1.77 -5.99
CA CYS A 152 9.07 2.17 -6.84
C CYS A 152 9.00 3.67 -7.14
N ARG A 153 9.52 4.51 -6.25
CA ARG A 153 9.47 5.98 -6.36
C ARG A 153 10.66 6.56 -7.10
N THR A 154 11.83 5.95 -6.96
CA THR A 154 13.10 6.52 -7.43
C THR A 154 13.65 5.82 -8.67
N VAL A 155 13.36 4.53 -8.85
CA VAL A 155 13.89 3.76 -9.98
C VAL A 155 12.84 3.71 -11.09
N ARG A 156 13.16 4.35 -12.23
CA ARG A 156 12.32 4.26 -13.42
C ARG A 156 12.16 2.81 -13.89
N PRO A 157 11.04 2.46 -14.57
CA PRO A 157 10.83 1.10 -15.08
C PRO A 157 11.93 0.59 -16.01
N ASP A 158 12.67 1.46 -16.69
CA ASP A 158 13.82 1.09 -17.54
C ASP A 158 15.13 0.91 -16.77
N LEU A 159 15.11 1.04 -15.45
CA LEU A 159 16.23 0.87 -14.51
C LEU A 159 17.38 1.86 -14.70
N GLN A 160 17.18 2.97 -15.41
CA GLN A 160 18.26 3.93 -15.69
C GLN A 160 18.79 4.63 -14.43
N ASP A 161 17.92 4.87 -13.43
CA ASP A 161 18.29 5.52 -12.17
C ASP A 161 18.74 4.53 -11.09
N TYR A 162 18.92 3.25 -11.45
CA TYR A 162 19.40 2.25 -10.51
C TYR A 162 20.92 2.29 -10.39
N GLU A 163 21.40 2.53 -9.17
CA GLU A 163 22.81 2.51 -8.81
C GLU A 163 23.18 1.16 -8.19
N SER A 164 24.09 0.41 -8.84
CA SER A 164 24.48 -0.94 -8.42
C SER A 164 25.35 -0.97 -7.16
N ASP A 165 25.93 0.15 -6.77
CA ASP A 165 26.67 0.37 -5.54
C ASP A 165 25.80 1.02 -4.44
N GLY A 166 24.50 1.21 -4.70
CA GLY A 166 23.53 1.66 -3.72
C GLY A 166 23.32 0.64 -2.59
N ALA A 167 22.80 1.11 -1.45
CA ALA A 167 22.49 0.27 -0.29
C ALA A 167 21.12 -0.43 -0.42
N TRP A 168 20.85 -1.04 -1.56
CA TRP A 168 19.60 -1.75 -1.81
C TRP A 168 19.63 -3.15 -1.16
N PRO A 169 18.47 -3.67 -0.70
CA PRO A 169 18.37 -5.07 -0.30
C PRO A 169 18.66 -6.01 -1.48
N THR A 170 19.33 -7.13 -1.20
CA THR A 170 19.75 -8.12 -2.21
C THR A 170 18.63 -8.57 -3.15
N LEU A 171 17.38 -8.67 -2.67
CA LEU A 171 16.23 -9.00 -3.52
C LEU A 171 16.06 -8.01 -4.67
N LEU A 172 16.23 -6.70 -4.42
CA LEU A 172 16.11 -5.67 -5.44
C LEU A 172 17.29 -5.71 -6.41
N ASP A 173 18.51 -5.97 -5.91
CA ASP A 173 19.69 -6.14 -6.77
C ASP A 173 19.49 -7.32 -7.74
N ASP A 174 19.04 -8.46 -7.21
CA ASP A 174 18.77 -9.67 -7.98
C ASP A 174 17.63 -9.46 -8.99
N PHE A 175 16.57 -8.72 -8.61
CA PHE A 175 15.49 -8.34 -9.51
C PHE A 175 16.02 -7.52 -10.70
N VAL A 176 16.88 -6.53 -10.44
CA VAL A 176 17.48 -5.70 -11.49
C VAL A 176 18.33 -6.55 -12.43
N ALA A 177 19.15 -7.46 -11.91
CA ALA A 177 19.94 -8.38 -12.72
C ALA A 177 19.05 -9.27 -13.60
N TRP A 178 17.98 -9.84 -13.03
CA TRP A 178 17.00 -10.65 -13.74
C TRP A 178 16.31 -9.88 -14.87
N LYS A 179 15.87 -8.64 -14.60
CA LYS A 179 15.17 -7.81 -15.59
C LYS A 179 16.08 -7.41 -16.76
N LYS A 180 17.34 -7.06 -16.47
CA LYS A 180 18.36 -6.77 -17.51
C LYS A 180 18.63 -7.98 -18.39
N ALA A 181 18.70 -9.18 -17.81
CA ALA A 181 18.91 -10.42 -18.55
C ALA A 181 17.72 -10.78 -19.47
N LYS A 182 16.47 -10.51 -19.06
CA LYS A 182 15.27 -10.70 -19.92
C LYS A 182 15.15 -9.69 -21.07
N SER A 183 15.79 -8.52 -20.93
CA SER A 183 15.74 -7.44 -21.93
C SER A 183 16.89 -7.48 -22.93
N SER A 184 17.81 -8.44 -22.77
CA SER A 184 18.98 -8.68 -23.64
C SER A 184 18.69 -9.83 -24.60
#